data_AF-A0A6J6KVJ8-F1
#
_entry.id   AF-A0A6J6KVJ8-F1
#
_cell.length_a   1.000
_cell.length_b   1.000
_cell.length_c   1.000
_cell.angle_alpha   90.00
_cell.angle_beta   90.00
_cell.angle_gamma   90.00
#
_symmetry.space_group_name_H-M   'P 1'
#
loop_
_entity.id
_entity.type
_entity.pdbx_description
1 polymer ?
#
loop_
_entity_poly.entity_id
_entity_poly.type
_entity_poly.pdbx_seq_one_letter_code
_entity_poly.pdbx_strand_id
1 'polypeptide(L)'
;MSRKFGIATAFIIVVALSSSLSASGVENQPRTIVTGWIPYYSVKTVIPFIKKLPSVATPVPGAPVTCESGEYSPEDNAALNSSYLFTNKDLMKEVMPFWYTLKSPTVIRDDYSTGNPSWPMADTLCLMRKTGLKIIPTMTDGTDKLVLSGYLAKAQTRTTIVTTIVDLVNKNGFDGIDLDFEGFAFVDGNTTWAKTAPNWILFIKELSNQLHASQKLLSVSTPYAFNPTEKLKGYTVYAWADIASSIDRLRIMTYDYSVAKPGPIGPIAWTEKTLQYATSIMPASKVFIGLPGYGRDWITAIAGTCPVSAPPGLTMKAKAATFKMNYANAKAAIDQAVPIFEEKSSEVTYSYIKIFNGLTSKGAATTCSVSRTVWYQNDRSYTERMNLVAKYQLGGVSLWTLGMEDPSATTAMRNVALAIAPAEVINSLTIEGAQEQRVNFGDIFTLKGAFTLKDKAPIAGLVVNVEMKRANESTWKKIAESITSPEGTISIPVTIADTSTFRLSTGGTWERAESLSSEEIVEVSPRIILEHLSTIKHGVQLQIKGLLLPRVSGAQVTLQKFVAGKWANIGEGVATDLNSEFILSTTEAKRGVVKMRVRIANGPQTISSSEFSIVVR
;
A
#
# COMPACT_ATOMS: atom_id res chain seq x y z
N MET A 1 4.88 69.57 56.91
CA MET A 1 5.72 68.42 56.46
C MET A 1 4.78 67.24 56.29
N SER A 2 4.55 66.59 55.16
CA SER A 2 5.39 66.24 54.01
C SER A 2 4.43 65.97 52.83
N ARG A 3 4.62 66.68 51.70
CA ARG A 3 3.93 66.40 50.43
C ARG A 3 4.75 65.35 49.69
N LYS A 4 4.19 64.16 49.45
CA LYS A 4 4.80 63.11 48.62
C LYS A 4 4.47 63.36 47.15
N PHE A 5 5.52 63.33 46.34
CA PHE A 5 5.54 63.45 44.89
C PHE A 5 4.75 62.32 44.22
N GLY A 6 3.90 62.68 43.25
CA GLY A 6 3.38 61.77 42.23
C GLY A 6 4.36 61.71 41.06
N ILE A 7 4.79 60.51 40.70
CA ILE A 7 5.52 60.24 39.46
C ILE A 7 4.54 59.52 38.54
N ALA A 8 4.21 60.16 37.42
CA ALA A 8 3.45 59.60 36.33
C ALA A 8 4.40 58.78 35.45
N THR A 9 4.15 57.47 35.33
CA THR A 9 4.87 56.59 34.41
C THR A 9 4.03 56.42 33.15
N ALA A 10 4.48 57.01 32.04
CA ALA A 10 3.89 56.84 30.72
C ALA A 10 4.19 55.42 30.19
N PHE A 11 3.14 54.63 29.94
CA PHE A 11 3.26 53.36 29.22
C PHE A 11 3.22 53.63 27.71
N ILE A 12 4.35 53.41 27.04
CA ILE A 12 4.43 53.35 25.58
C ILE A 12 3.92 51.97 25.16
N ILE A 13 2.74 51.91 24.54
CA ILE A 13 2.20 50.71 23.90
C ILE A 13 2.85 50.59 22.53
N VAL A 14 3.80 49.66 22.38
CA VAL A 14 4.30 49.24 21.07
C VAL A 14 3.31 48.21 20.51
N VAL A 15 2.49 48.64 19.54
CA VAL A 15 1.63 47.74 18.76
C VAL A 15 2.53 46.99 17.77
N ALA A 16 2.87 45.74 18.08
CA ALA A 16 3.46 44.82 17.12
C ALA A 16 2.35 44.37 16.15
N LEU A 17 2.31 44.95 14.96
CA LEU A 17 1.55 44.45 13.82
C LEU A 17 2.15 43.11 13.39
N SER A 18 1.61 42.01 13.90
CA SER A 18 1.84 40.69 13.34
C SER A 18 1.13 40.61 11.98
N SER A 19 1.88 40.81 10.91
CA SER A 19 1.44 40.45 9.56
C SER A 19 1.30 38.92 9.50
N SER A 20 0.08 38.43 9.65
CA SER A 20 -0.27 37.06 9.28
C SER A 20 -0.05 36.93 7.77
N LEU A 21 1.08 36.34 7.37
CA LEU A 21 1.12 35.69 6.06
C LEU A 21 0.09 34.57 6.10
N SER A 22 -1.08 34.85 5.55
CA SER A 22 -2.00 33.81 5.08
C SER A 22 -1.28 33.05 3.99
N ALA A 23 -0.51 32.03 4.38
CA ALA A 23 -0.26 30.90 3.52
C ALA A 23 -1.64 30.41 3.09
N SER A 24 -1.94 30.47 1.79
CA SER A 24 -3.04 29.72 1.20
C SER A 24 -2.78 28.25 1.50
N GLY A 25 -3.24 27.79 2.64
CA GLY A 25 -3.08 26.42 3.10
C GLY A 25 -3.82 25.53 2.14
N VAL A 26 -3.09 24.73 1.38
CA VAL A 26 -3.66 23.51 0.82
C VAL A 26 -4.10 22.70 2.03
N GLU A 27 -5.41 22.60 2.23
CA GLU A 27 -5.97 21.78 3.30
C GLU A 27 -5.43 20.35 3.12
N ASN A 28 -4.67 19.87 4.12
CA ASN A 28 -4.05 18.56 4.04
C ASN A 28 -5.15 17.51 3.85
N GLN A 29 -5.06 16.73 2.76
CA GLN A 29 -5.98 15.61 2.55
C GLN A 29 -5.67 14.49 3.56
N PRO A 30 -6.68 13.84 4.16
CA PRO A 30 -6.45 12.77 5.13
C PRO A 30 -5.80 11.56 4.47
N ARG A 31 -5.01 10.79 5.22
CA ARG A 31 -4.58 9.48 4.74
C ARG A 31 -5.79 8.57 4.49
N THR A 32 -5.88 7.92 3.33
CA THR A 32 -6.93 6.92 3.07
C THR A 32 -6.58 5.58 3.73
N ILE A 33 -6.84 5.46 5.02
CA ILE A 33 -6.50 4.30 5.86
C ILE A 33 -7.74 3.57 6.36
N VAL A 34 -8.93 3.91 5.86
CA VAL A 34 -10.18 3.26 6.22
C VAL A 34 -10.63 2.36 5.08
N THR A 35 -11.07 1.16 5.43
CA THR A 35 -11.83 0.28 4.56
C THR A 35 -12.93 -0.39 5.38
N GLY A 36 -13.81 -1.15 4.76
CA GLY A 36 -14.80 -1.88 5.54
C GLY A 36 -15.84 -2.61 4.70
N TRP A 37 -16.58 -3.46 5.40
CA TRP A 37 -17.55 -4.35 4.80
C TRP A 37 -18.89 -3.65 4.60
N ILE A 38 -19.52 -3.96 3.46
CA ILE A 38 -20.87 -3.54 3.09
C ILE A 38 -21.72 -4.80 2.87
N PRO A 39 -22.27 -5.40 3.94
CA PRO A 39 -23.25 -6.47 3.80
C PRO A 39 -24.45 -6.05 2.96
N TYR A 40 -25.01 -7.00 2.20
CA TYR A 40 -26.16 -6.76 1.32
C TYR A 40 -27.36 -6.14 2.05
N TYR A 41 -27.59 -6.52 3.32
CA TYR A 41 -28.67 -6.00 4.16
C TYR A 41 -28.42 -4.58 4.72
N SER A 42 -27.22 -4.04 4.54
CA SER A 42 -26.78 -2.74 5.07
C SER A 42 -26.36 -1.75 3.98
N VAL A 43 -26.61 -2.06 2.71
CA VAL A 43 -26.27 -1.19 1.59
C VAL A 43 -26.91 0.19 1.75
N LYS A 44 -28.19 0.24 2.15
CA LYS A 44 -28.94 1.49 2.41
C LYS A 44 -28.31 2.38 3.48
N THR A 45 -27.57 1.81 4.43
CA THR A 45 -26.89 2.58 5.49
C THR A 45 -25.64 3.29 4.98
N VAL A 46 -25.06 2.84 3.87
CA VAL A 46 -23.83 3.42 3.32
C VAL A 46 -24.04 4.22 2.04
N ILE A 47 -25.00 3.80 1.21
CA ILE A 47 -25.37 4.43 -0.06
C ILE A 47 -26.91 4.43 -0.17
N PRO A 48 -27.56 5.56 -0.51
CA PRO A 48 -29.00 5.60 -0.71
C PRO A 48 -29.41 4.88 -2.00
N PHE A 49 -30.65 4.39 -2.02
CA PHE A 49 -31.27 3.90 -3.24
C PHE A 49 -31.89 5.09 -3.99
N ILE A 50 -31.25 5.47 -5.10
CA ILE A 50 -31.54 6.68 -5.87
C ILE A 50 -31.88 6.37 -7.32
N LYS A 51 -33.01 6.86 -7.81
CA LYS A 51 -33.62 6.38 -9.06
C LYS A 51 -32.80 6.79 -10.27
N LYS A 52 -32.40 5.81 -11.10
CA LYS A 52 -31.83 6.08 -12.41
C LYS A 52 -32.89 6.72 -13.32
N LEU A 53 -32.54 7.84 -13.96
CA LEU A 53 -33.34 8.45 -15.01
C LEU A 53 -33.44 7.47 -16.19
N PRO A 54 -34.56 7.46 -16.94
CA PRO A 54 -34.70 6.55 -18.08
C PRO A 54 -33.65 6.89 -19.15
N SER A 55 -32.61 6.07 -19.29
CA SER A 55 -31.71 6.09 -20.44
C SER A 55 -31.40 4.67 -20.92
N VAL A 56 -31.23 4.54 -22.25
CA VAL A 56 -30.90 3.29 -22.93
C VAL A 56 -29.39 3.23 -23.14
N ALA A 57 -28.73 2.35 -22.40
CA ALA A 57 -27.47 1.74 -22.82
C ALA A 57 -27.40 0.33 -22.24
N THR A 58 -27.38 -0.66 -23.12
CA THR A 58 -27.13 -2.06 -22.77
C THR A 58 -25.64 -2.21 -22.46
N PRO A 59 -25.23 -2.73 -21.29
CA PRO A 59 -23.82 -2.95 -21.00
C PRO A 59 -23.19 -3.89 -22.04
N VAL A 60 -21.96 -3.58 -22.47
CA VAL A 60 -21.14 -4.51 -23.26
C VAL A 60 -20.82 -5.74 -22.39
N PRO A 61 -21.05 -6.98 -22.87
CA PRO A 61 -20.73 -8.18 -22.11
C PRO A 61 -19.26 -8.20 -21.67
N GLY A 62 -19.01 -8.33 -20.36
CA GLY A 62 -17.66 -8.37 -19.78
C GLY A 62 -17.04 -7.01 -19.44
N ALA A 63 -17.70 -5.88 -19.75
CA ALA A 63 -17.27 -4.57 -19.29
C ALA A 63 -17.82 -4.26 -17.88
N PRO A 64 -17.07 -3.54 -17.03
CA PRO A 64 -17.60 -3.06 -15.75
C PRO A 64 -18.82 -2.16 -15.97
N VAL A 65 -19.89 -2.36 -15.20
CA VAL A 65 -21.01 -1.42 -15.14
C VAL A 65 -20.49 -0.08 -14.65
N THR A 66 -20.55 0.97 -15.48
CA THR A 66 -20.12 2.33 -15.15
C THR A 66 -21.31 3.28 -15.18
N CYS A 67 -21.28 4.33 -14.37
CA CYS A 67 -22.34 5.32 -14.34
C CYS A 67 -22.05 6.40 -15.38
N GLU A 68 -22.97 6.63 -16.31
CA GLU A 68 -22.88 7.74 -17.25
C GLU A 68 -23.24 9.09 -16.61
N SER A 69 -22.76 10.17 -17.21
CA SER A 69 -23.12 11.54 -16.79
C SER A 69 -24.60 11.80 -17.06
N GLY A 70 -25.32 12.32 -16.06
CA GLY A 70 -26.75 12.68 -16.22
C GLY A 70 -27.72 11.52 -15.95
N GLU A 71 -27.26 10.39 -15.42
CA GLU A 71 -28.12 9.24 -15.07
C GLU A 71 -29.02 9.45 -13.86
N TYR A 72 -28.79 10.49 -13.06
CA TYR A 72 -29.48 10.71 -11.78
C TYR A 72 -29.95 12.15 -11.69
N SER A 73 -31.11 12.37 -11.07
CA SER A 73 -31.65 13.71 -10.83
C SER A 73 -30.71 14.56 -9.94
N PRO A 74 -30.81 15.89 -9.93
CA PRO A 74 -30.09 16.73 -8.97
C PRO A 74 -30.35 16.31 -7.51
N GLU A 75 -31.58 15.93 -7.17
CA GLU A 75 -31.98 15.45 -5.85
C GLU A 75 -31.30 14.12 -5.49
N ASP A 76 -31.27 13.17 -6.43
CA ASP A 76 -30.57 11.90 -6.27
C ASP A 76 -29.06 12.09 -6.08
N ASN A 77 -28.44 13.00 -6.85
CA ASN A 77 -27.03 13.33 -6.68
C ASN A 77 -26.76 14.01 -5.33
N ALA A 78 -27.66 14.88 -4.85
CA ALA A 78 -27.54 15.49 -3.52
C ALA A 78 -27.63 14.42 -2.42
N ALA A 79 -28.61 13.51 -2.51
CA ALA A 79 -28.75 12.39 -1.59
C ALA A 79 -27.49 11.50 -1.60
N LEU A 80 -26.97 11.17 -2.79
CA LEU A 80 -25.75 10.40 -2.96
C LEU A 80 -24.55 11.09 -2.31
N ASN A 81 -24.34 12.38 -2.58
CA ASN A 81 -23.22 13.14 -2.03
C ASN A 81 -23.30 13.28 -0.51
N SER A 82 -24.50 13.31 0.07
CA SER A 82 -24.72 13.30 1.53
C SER A 82 -24.63 11.91 2.17
N SER A 83 -24.49 10.85 1.36
CA SER A 83 -24.39 9.48 1.87
C SER A 83 -23.10 9.26 2.64
N TYR A 84 -23.12 8.27 3.52
CA TYR A 84 -21.95 7.91 4.32
C TYR A 84 -20.73 7.61 3.44
N LEU A 85 -20.90 6.84 2.37
CA LEU A 85 -19.76 6.46 1.52
C LEU A 85 -19.17 7.68 0.79
N PHE A 86 -20.00 8.56 0.24
CA PHE A 86 -19.51 9.73 -0.52
C PHE A 86 -18.91 10.80 0.40
N THR A 87 -19.46 10.96 1.60
CA THR A 87 -18.94 11.90 2.61
C THR A 87 -17.58 11.46 3.14
N ASN A 88 -17.29 10.15 3.15
CA ASN A 88 -16.08 9.60 3.78
C ASN A 88 -15.13 8.89 2.81
N LYS A 89 -15.37 8.97 1.50
CA LYS A 89 -14.51 8.32 0.48
C LYS A 89 -13.07 8.81 0.50
N ASP A 90 -12.83 10.02 1.01
CA ASP A 90 -11.49 10.59 1.17
C ASP A 90 -10.67 9.93 2.29
N LEU A 91 -11.31 9.14 3.16
CA LEU A 91 -10.64 8.27 4.12
C LEU A 91 -10.35 6.88 3.55
N MET A 92 -10.81 6.55 2.33
CA MET A 92 -10.87 5.17 1.85
C MET A 92 -10.13 4.96 0.52
N LYS A 93 -9.54 3.78 0.32
CA LYS A 93 -9.05 3.30 -0.99
C LYS A 93 -9.94 2.26 -1.61
N GLU A 94 -10.61 1.50 -0.74
CA GLU A 94 -11.29 0.27 -1.12
C GLU A 94 -12.46 0.01 -0.17
N VAL A 95 -13.49 -0.64 -0.70
CA VAL A 95 -14.65 -1.13 0.05
C VAL A 95 -14.87 -2.61 -0.24
N MET A 96 -15.43 -3.32 0.73
CA MET A 96 -15.68 -4.76 0.62
C MET A 96 -17.17 -5.10 0.65
N PRO A 97 -17.83 -5.21 -0.52
CA PRO A 97 -19.15 -5.82 -0.60
C PRO A 97 -19.15 -7.23 0.00
N PHE A 98 -19.91 -7.45 1.08
CA PHE A 98 -19.97 -8.76 1.76
C PHE A 98 -21.15 -9.57 1.21
N TRP A 99 -21.01 -10.04 -0.04
CA TRP A 99 -22.12 -10.49 -0.89
C TRP A 99 -21.96 -11.90 -1.47
N TYR A 100 -20.85 -12.59 -1.25
CA TYR A 100 -20.61 -13.89 -1.88
C TYR A 100 -20.35 -14.99 -0.85
N THR A 101 -20.83 -16.20 -1.18
CA THR A 101 -20.57 -17.41 -0.39
C THR A 101 -20.18 -18.56 -1.30
N LEU A 102 -19.03 -19.19 -1.05
CA LEU A 102 -18.62 -20.42 -1.72
C LEU A 102 -19.46 -21.59 -1.20
N LYS A 103 -20.26 -22.21 -2.07
CA LYS A 103 -21.14 -23.35 -1.75
C LYS A 103 -20.56 -24.69 -2.20
N SER A 104 -19.82 -24.70 -3.29
CA SER A 104 -19.10 -25.86 -3.83
C SER A 104 -17.95 -25.39 -4.71
N PRO A 105 -17.08 -26.29 -5.23
CA PRO A 105 -15.95 -25.90 -6.06
C PRO A 105 -16.29 -25.10 -7.31
N THR A 106 -17.53 -25.18 -7.80
CA THR A 106 -18.01 -24.53 -9.02
C THR A 106 -19.20 -23.59 -8.78
N VAL A 107 -19.66 -23.45 -7.53
CA VAL A 107 -20.86 -22.67 -7.19
C VAL A 107 -20.53 -21.63 -6.13
N ILE A 108 -20.62 -20.37 -6.52
CA ILE A 108 -20.65 -19.22 -5.63
C ILE A 108 -22.08 -18.68 -5.61
N ARG A 109 -22.66 -18.57 -4.41
CA ARG A 109 -23.96 -17.91 -4.22
C ARG A 109 -23.74 -16.40 -4.12
N ASP A 110 -24.57 -15.66 -4.84
CA ASP A 110 -24.73 -14.22 -4.71
C ASP A 110 -25.80 -13.92 -3.65
N ASP A 111 -25.34 -13.55 -2.46
CA ASP A 111 -26.18 -13.22 -1.31
C ASP A 111 -26.89 -11.89 -1.49
N TYR A 112 -26.33 -10.98 -2.29
CA TYR A 112 -26.99 -9.71 -2.61
C TYR A 112 -28.25 -9.97 -3.42
N SER A 113 -28.14 -10.74 -4.50
CA SER A 113 -29.31 -11.10 -5.32
C SER A 113 -30.32 -11.95 -4.52
N THR A 114 -29.84 -12.89 -3.71
CA THR A 114 -30.70 -13.76 -2.87
C THR A 114 -31.44 -12.97 -1.79
N GLY A 115 -30.79 -11.96 -1.20
CA GLY A 115 -31.37 -11.10 -0.17
C GLY A 115 -32.42 -10.12 -0.69
N ASN A 116 -32.56 -9.99 -2.02
CA ASN A 116 -33.50 -9.12 -2.71
C ASN A 116 -33.61 -7.70 -2.09
N PRO A 117 -32.52 -6.91 -2.04
CA PRO A 117 -32.51 -5.60 -1.41
C PRO A 117 -33.37 -4.55 -2.14
N SER A 118 -34.22 -4.92 -3.10
CA SER A 118 -35.04 -4.03 -3.94
C SER A 118 -34.25 -3.13 -4.92
N TRP A 119 -32.94 -3.31 -5.01
CA TRP A 119 -32.04 -2.55 -5.88
C TRP A 119 -31.09 -3.48 -6.64
N PRO A 120 -30.93 -3.38 -7.97
CA PRO A 120 -30.03 -4.26 -8.73
C PRO A 120 -28.56 -4.12 -8.30
N MET A 121 -27.83 -5.25 -8.25
CA MET A 121 -26.40 -5.25 -7.88
C MET A 121 -25.57 -4.36 -8.81
N ALA A 122 -25.86 -4.41 -10.12
CA ALA A 122 -25.19 -3.61 -11.15
C ALA A 122 -25.23 -2.12 -10.83
N ASP A 123 -26.39 -1.60 -10.43
CA ASP A 123 -26.59 -0.20 -10.10
C ASP A 123 -25.87 0.17 -8.78
N THR A 124 -25.88 -0.71 -7.79
CA THR A 124 -25.10 -0.48 -6.55
C THR A 124 -23.60 -0.42 -6.84
N LEU A 125 -23.08 -1.33 -7.67
CA LEU A 125 -21.68 -1.34 -8.10
C LEU A 125 -21.32 -0.09 -8.91
N CYS A 126 -22.23 0.38 -9.76
CA CYS A 126 -22.10 1.63 -10.49
C CYS A 126 -21.88 2.80 -9.52
N LEU A 127 -22.76 2.96 -8.51
CA LEU A 127 -22.67 4.03 -7.52
C LEU A 127 -21.38 3.95 -6.69
N MET A 128 -20.96 2.73 -6.31
CA MET A 128 -19.68 2.52 -5.65
C MET A 128 -18.52 2.97 -6.55
N ARG A 129 -18.50 2.61 -7.84
CA ARG A 129 -17.43 3.02 -8.77
C ARG A 129 -17.34 4.53 -8.96
N LYS A 130 -18.46 5.26 -8.88
CA LYS A 130 -18.47 6.74 -8.96
C LYS A 130 -17.69 7.40 -7.81
N THR A 131 -17.38 6.67 -6.73
CA THR A 131 -16.51 7.18 -5.66
C THR A 131 -15.03 7.16 -6.02
N GLY A 132 -14.61 6.37 -7.03
CA GLY A 132 -13.21 6.12 -7.36
C GLY A 132 -12.53 5.07 -6.46
N LEU A 133 -13.27 4.46 -5.53
CA LEU A 133 -12.77 3.42 -4.64
C LEU A 133 -12.66 2.08 -5.37
N LYS A 134 -11.65 1.29 -5.00
CA LYS A 134 -11.54 -0.11 -5.41
C LYS A 134 -12.66 -0.92 -4.78
N ILE A 135 -13.21 -1.86 -5.55
CA ILE A 135 -14.25 -2.77 -5.09
C ILE A 135 -13.64 -4.17 -4.98
N ILE A 136 -13.44 -4.62 -3.73
CA ILE A 136 -12.85 -5.91 -3.40
C ILE A 136 -13.88 -6.69 -2.58
N PRO A 137 -14.83 -7.39 -3.23
CA PRO A 137 -15.89 -8.07 -2.50
C PRO A 137 -15.34 -9.19 -1.62
N THR A 138 -16.00 -9.41 -0.50
CA THR A 138 -15.70 -10.50 0.43
C THR A 138 -16.51 -11.74 0.08
N MET A 139 -15.82 -12.87 0.09
CA MET A 139 -16.40 -14.20 -0.08
C MET A 139 -16.25 -15.01 1.21
N THR A 140 -17.39 -15.44 1.74
CA THR A 140 -17.47 -16.37 2.87
C THR A 140 -17.44 -17.82 2.40
N ASP A 141 -17.12 -18.75 3.29
CA ASP A 141 -17.42 -20.15 3.06
C ASP A 141 -18.80 -20.53 3.62
N GLY A 142 -19.57 -21.30 2.84
CA GLY A 142 -20.91 -21.75 3.23
C GLY A 142 -21.07 -23.25 3.10
N THR A 143 -20.00 -24.01 3.31
CA THR A 143 -20.00 -25.47 3.22
C THR A 143 -20.29 -26.11 4.58
N ASP A 144 -20.74 -27.36 4.58
CA ASP A 144 -20.87 -28.12 5.84
C ASP A 144 -19.50 -28.39 6.47
N LYS A 145 -19.54 -28.83 7.74
CA LYS A 145 -18.36 -29.23 8.52
C LYS A 145 -17.46 -30.18 7.71
N LEU A 146 -16.16 -29.87 7.66
CA LEU A 146 -15.07 -30.57 6.97
C LEU A 146 -15.12 -30.57 5.44
N VAL A 147 -16.14 -29.96 4.82
CA VAL A 147 -16.29 -30.00 3.36
C VAL A 147 -15.28 -29.09 2.67
N LEU A 148 -15.16 -27.82 3.07
CA LEU A 148 -14.16 -26.91 2.51
C LEU A 148 -12.73 -27.45 2.71
N SER A 149 -12.37 -27.88 3.92
CA SER A 149 -11.05 -28.45 4.19
C SER A 149 -10.79 -29.72 3.36
N GLY A 150 -11.81 -30.53 3.12
CA GLY A 150 -11.77 -31.67 2.20
C GLY A 150 -11.56 -31.28 0.72
N TYR A 151 -12.13 -30.15 0.28
CA TYR A 151 -11.86 -29.59 -1.05
C TYR A 151 -10.42 -29.10 -1.17
N LEU A 152 -9.93 -28.35 -0.18
CA LEU A 152 -8.57 -27.79 -0.21
C LEU A 152 -7.50 -28.90 -0.22
N ALA A 153 -7.80 -30.08 0.33
CA ALA A 153 -6.89 -31.23 0.34
C ALA A 153 -6.57 -31.79 -1.07
N LYS A 154 -7.38 -31.48 -2.09
CA LYS A 154 -7.23 -32.00 -3.45
C LYS A 154 -6.77 -30.91 -4.41
N ALA A 155 -5.62 -31.11 -5.07
CA ALA A 155 -5.05 -30.11 -5.98
C ALA A 155 -6.01 -29.70 -7.10
N GLN A 156 -6.65 -30.66 -7.76
CA GLN A 156 -7.61 -30.38 -8.84
C GLN A 156 -8.82 -29.59 -8.34
N THR A 157 -9.29 -29.85 -7.12
CA THR A 157 -10.42 -29.13 -6.53
C THR A 157 -10.02 -27.70 -6.13
N ARG A 158 -8.80 -27.49 -5.60
CA ARG A 158 -8.26 -26.14 -5.38
C ARG A 158 -8.23 -25.34 -6.67
N THR A 159 -7.65 -25.90 -7.74
CA THR A 159 -7.60 -25.23 -9.05
C THR A 159 -9.01 -24.88 -9.56
N THR A 160 -9.99 -25.77 -9.37
CA THR A 160 -11.39 -25.50 -9.76
C THR A 160 -11.99 -24.32 -8.97
N ILE A 161 -11.77 -24.29 -7.65
CA ILE A 161 -12.21 -23.17 -6.79
C ILE A 161 -11.53 -21.88 -7.24
N VAL A 162 -10.21 -21.91 -7.48
CA VAL A 162 -9.44 -20.75 -7.94
C VAL A 162 -10.03 -20.18 -9.23
N THR A 163 -10.24 -21.02 -10.25
CA THR A 163 -10.85 -20.58 -11.51
C THR A 163 -12.23 -19.99 -11.29
N THR A 164 -13.07 -20.62 -10.47
CA THR A 164 -14.42 -20.13 -10.17
C THR A 164 -14.41 -18.75 -9.50
N ILE A 165 -13.45 -18.49 -8.60
CA ILE A 165 -13.28 -17.18 -7.95
C ILE A 165 -12.76 -16.14 -8.94
N VAL A 166 -11.74 -16.48 -9.74
CA VAL A 166 -11.16 -15.57 -10.74
C VAL A 166 -12.19 -15.19 -11.79
N ASP A 167 -13.02 -16.14 -12.25
CA ASP A 167 -14.12 -15.89 -13.18
C ASP A 167 -15.15 -14.93 -12.59
N LEU A 168 -15.49 -15.05 -11.29
CA LEU A 168 -16.37 -14.09 -10.61
C LEU A 168 -15.76 -12.68 -10.61
N VAL A 169 -14.48 -12.57 -10.24
CA VAL A 169 -13.74 -11.29 -10.18
C VAL A 169 -13.72 -10.62 -11.54
N ASN A 170 -13.40 -11.38 -12.58
CA ASN A 170 -13.32 -10.87 -13.96
C ASN A 170 -14.70 -10.53 -14.52
N LYS A 171 -15.69 -11.41 -14.36
CA LYS A 171 -17.07 -11.20 -14.85
C LYS A 171 -17.67 -9.89 -14.37
N ASN A 172 -17.42 -9.51 -13.13
CA ASN A 172 -17.99 -8.31 -12.54
C ASN A 172 -17.05 -7.11 -12.58
N GLY A 173 -15.80 -7.27 -13.06
CA GLY A 173 -14.80 -6.21 -13.08
C GLY A 173 -14.46 -5.72 -11.67
N PHE A 174 -14.27 -6.62 -10.72
CA PHE A 174 -13.78 -6.30 -9.38
C PHE A 174 -12.28 -6.05 -9.39
N ASP A 175 -11.78 -5.28 -8.42
CA ASP A 175 -10.35 -4.97 -8.28
C ASP A 175 -9.58 -6.09 -7.56
N GLY A 176 -10.30 -7.06 -7.02
CA GLY A 176 -9.75 -8.19 -6.28
C GLY A 176 -10.84 -9.02 -5.61
N ILE A 177 -10.43 -9.87 -4.67
CA ILE A 177 -11.32 -10.60 -3.78
C ILE A 177 -10.75 -10.60 -2.36
N ASP A 178 -11.63 -10.52 -1.36
CA ASP A 178 -11.31 -10.77 0.04
C ASP A 178 -11.86 -12.13 0.47
N LEU A 179 -11.01 -13.00 1.00
CA LEU A 179 -11.43 -14.32 1.47
C LEU A 179 -11.69 -14.28 2.98
N ASP A 180 -12.92 -14.58 3.35
CA ASP A 180 -13.38 -14.69 4.74
C ASP A 180 -13.84 -16.13 5.00
N PHE A 181 -12.89 -17.05 4.91
CA PHE A 181 -13.14 -18.48 5.13
C PHE A 181 -12.93 -18.80 6.60
N GLU A 182 -14.02 -19.06 7.30
CA GLU A 182 -14.13 -19.21 8.75
C GLU A 182 -14.53 -20.64 9.17
N GLY A 183 -15.12 -21.44 8.27
CA GLY A 183 -15.63 -22.78 8.61
C GLY A 183 -14.57 -23.71 9.21
N PHE A 184 -13.36 -23.75 8.65
CA PHE A 184 -12.30 -24.57 9.22
C PHE A 184 -11.79 -24.05 10.59
N ALA A 185 -12.00 -22.77 10.90
CA ALA A 185 -11.61 -22.16 12.16
C ALA A 185 -12.65 -22.39 13.27
N PHE A 186 -13.94 -22.27 12.93
CA PHE A 186 -15.03 -22.25 13.93
C PHE A 186 -15.95 -23.47 13.89
N VAL A 187 -16.00 -24.22 12.79
CA VAL A 187 -16.92 -25.36 12.59
C VAL A 187 -16.18 -26.71 12.65
N ASP A 188 -15.02 -26.83 11.99
CA ASP A 188 -14.26 -28.08 11.87
C ASP A 188 -13.61 -28.49 13.20
N GLY A 189 -13.22 -27.51 14.01
CA GLY A 189 -12.49 -27.68 15.27
C GLY A 189 -10.97 -27.68 15.08
N ASN A 190 -10.25 -27.25 16.11
CA ASN A 190 -8.81 -26.97 16.03
C ASN A 190 -7.90 -28.20 15.82
N THR A 191 -8.41 -29.41 16.05
CA THR A 191 -7.66 -30.66 15.83
C THR A 191 -7.40 -30.93 14.35
N THR A 192 -8.13 -30.27 13.45
CA THR A 192 -7.96 -30.41 11.99
C THR A 192 -6.90 -29.48 11.42
N TRP A 193 -6.53 -28.43 12.15
CA TRP A 193 -5.73 -27.31 11.64
C TRP A 193 -4.36 -27.72 11.09
N ALA A 194 -3.70 -28.71 11.71
CA ALA A 194 -2.42 -29.22 11.23
C ALA A 194 -2.50 -29.85 9.83
N LYS A 195 -3.66 -30.39 9.44
CA LYS A 195 -3.93 -30.93 8.10
C LYS A 195 -4.47 -29.86 7.15
N THR A 196 -5.23 -28.90 7.65
CA THR A 196 -5.86 -27.85 6.83
C THR A 196 -4.86 -26.76 6.43
N ALA A 197 -3.97 -26.34 7.33
CA ALA A 197 -3.06 -25.21 7.08
C ALA A 197 -2.16 -25.38 5.83
N PRO A 198 -1.52 -26.53 5.58
CA PRO A 198 -0.74 -26.73 4.34
C PRO A 198 -1.59 -26.59 3.07
N ASN A 199 -2.84 -27.06 3.11
CA ASN A 199 -3.77 -27.00 1.99
C ASN A 199 -4.30 -25.57 1.76
N TRP A 200 -4.52 -24.82 2.84
CA TRP A 200 -4.82 -23.40 2.79
C TRP A 200 -3.68 -22.59 2.15
N ILE A 201 -2.43 -22.86 2.54
CA ILE A 201 -1.25 -22.19 1.95
C ILE A 201 -1.18 -22.43 0.43
N LEU A 202 -1.35 -23.68 0.00
CA LEU A 202 -1.35 -24.02 -1.43
C LEU A 202 -2.48 -23.31 -2.19
N PHE A 203 -3.68 -23.30 -1.61
CA PHE A 203 -4.82 -22.60 -2.19
C PHE A 203 -4.56 -21.09 -2.36
N ILE A 204 -4.06 -20.43 -1.32
CA ILE A 204 -3.75 -18.99 -1.36
C ILE A 204 -2.68 -18.67 -2.41
N LYS A 205 -1.63 -19.50 -2.53
CA LYS A 205 -0.60 -19.35 -3.56
C LYS A 205 -1.16 -19.52 -4.97
N GLU A 206 -1.97 -20.56 -5.20
CA GLU A 206 -2.62 -20.80 -6.49
C GLU A 206 -3.56 -19.64 -6.88
N LEU A 207 -4.35 -19.12 -5.94
CA LEU A 207 -5.28 -18.01 -6.15
C LEU A 207 -4.54 -16.69 -6.42
N SER A 208 -3.55 -16.37 -5.59
CA SER A 208 -2.71 -15.17 -5.72
C SER A 208 -2.10 -15.07 -7.11
N ASN A 209 -1.47 -16.16 -7.59
CA ASN A 209 -0.81 -16.17 -8.89
C ASN A 209 -1.79 -15.84 -10.03
N GLN A 210 -3.01 -16.39 -10.02
CA GLN A 210 -4.00 -16.13 -11.07
C GLN A 210 -4.60 -14.72 -10.99
N LEU A 211 -4.85 -14.21 -9.78
CA LEU A 211 -5.34 -12.85 -9.57
C LEU A 211 -4.28 -11.82 -10.00
N HIS A 212 -3.04 -11.97 -9.56
CA HIS A 212 -1.95 -11.06 -9.91
C HIS A 212 -1.63 -11.07 -11.41
N ALA A 213 -1.74 -12.22 -12.09
CA ALA A 213 -1.63 -12.30 -13.55
C ALA A 213 -2.71 -11.47 -14.28
N SER A 214 -3.85 -11.21 -13.63
CA SER A 214 -4.94 -10.36 -14.12
C SER A 214 -4.96 -8.97 -13.46
N GLN A 215 -3.87 -8.58 -12.79
CA GLN A 215 -3.73 -7.32 -12.05
C GLN A 215 -4.81 -7.11 -10.96
N LYS A 216 -5.27 -8.21 -10.33
CA LYS A 216 -6.28 -8.22 -9.26
C LYS A 216 -5.64 -8.46 -7.90
N LEU A 217 -6.24 -7.91 -6.86
CA LEU A 217 -5.76 -8.01 -5.48
C LEU A 217 -6.33 -9.26 -4.77
N LEU A 218 -5.54 -9.85 -3.88
CA LEU A 218 -5.99 -10.87 -2.94
C LEU A 218 -5.90 -10.35 -1.51
N SER A 219 -7.04 -10.30 -0.84
CA SER A 219 -7.15 -10.01 0.58
C SER A 219 -7.59 -11.25 1.34
N VAL A 220 -7.18 -11.35 2.61
CA VAL A 220 -7.66 -12.40 3.51
C VAL A 220 -8.10 -11.78 4.83
N SER A 221 -9.32 -12.14 5.24
CA SER A 221 -9.90 -11.84 6.54
C SER A 221 -9.71 -13.04 7.46
N THR A 222 -9.12 -12.81 8.64
CA THR A 222 -8.85 -13.89 9.60
C THR A 222 -9.12 -13.45 11.03
N PRO A 223 -9.47 -14.38 11.93
CA PRO A 223 -9.34 -14.17 13.37
C PRO A 223 -7.90 -13.85 13.76
N TYR A 224 -7.72 -13.36 14.98
CA TYR A 224 -6.40 -13.06 15.53
C TYR A 224 -5.46 -14.27 15.57
N ALA A 225 -4.17 -14.02 15.37
CA ALA A 225 -3.11 -14.97 15.65
C ALA A 225 -1.98 -14.29 16.43
N PHE A 226 -1.21 -15.10 17.15
CA PHE A 226 -0.02 -14.67 17.88
C PHE A 226 1.20 -15.41 17.39
N ASN A 227 2.39 -14.91 17.76
CA ASN A 227 3.63 -15.58 17.46
C ASN A 227 3.61 -17.03 17.99
N PRO A 228 3.72 -18.05 17.11
CA PRO A 228 3.68 -19.45 17.53
C PRO A 228 4.73 -19.82 18.57
N THR A 229 5.85 -19.09 18.61
CA THR A 229 6.93 -19.31 19.60
C THR A 229 6.50 -19.03 21.04
N GLU A 230 5.52 -18.15 21.24
CA GLU A 230 4.95 -17.82 22.55
C GLU A 230 3.95 -18.86 23.07
N LYS A 231 3.56 -19.83 22.22
CA LYS A 231 2.61 -20.91 22.57
C LYS A 231 1.26 -20.40 23.10
N LEU A 232 0.86 -19.21 22.66
CA LEU A 232 -0.45 -18.65 22.99
C LEU A 232 -1.52 -19.19 22.06
N LYS A 233 -2.76 -19.27 22.58
CA LYS A 233 -3.92 -19.67 21.77
C LYS A 233 -4.20 -18.60 20.71
N GLY A 234 -4.17 -18.99 19.45
CA GLY A 234 -4.52 -18.18 18.28
C GLY A 234 -4.86 -19.08 17.10
N TYR A 235 -5.35 -18.49 16.00
CA TYR A 235 -5.86 -19.24 14.86
C TYR A 235 -4.75 -19.60 13.86
N THR A 236 -3.93 -20.61 14.22
CA THR A 236 -2.74 -21.00 13.45
C THR A 236 -3.05 -21.61 12.08
N VAL A 237 -4.31 -22.02 11.84
CA VAL A 237 -4.76 -22.60 10.56
C VAL A 237 -4.55 -21.68 9.36
N TYR A 238 -4.57 -20.36 9.56
CA TYR A 238 -4.40 -19.38 8.49
C TYR A 238 -2.95 -19.15 8.05
N ALA A 239 -1.98 -19.70 8.80
CA ALA A 239 -0.56 -19.73 8.45
C ALA A 239 0.00 -18.41 7.89
N TRP A 240 -0.22 -17.30 8.61
CA TRP A 240 0.08 -15.94 8.14
C TRP A 240 1.49 -15.78 7.55
N ALA A 241 2.52 -16.40 8.15
CA ALA A 241 3.89 -16.30 7.67
C ALA A 241 4.09 -16.95 6.29
N ASP A 242 3.43 -18.08 6.05
CA ASP A 242 3.55 -18.85 4.81
C ASP A 242 2.75 -18.25 3.64
N ILE A 243 1.75 -17.41 3.93
CA ILE A 243 0.92 -16.72 2.94
C ILE A 243 1.27 -15.23 2.77
N ALA A 244 2.14 -14.67 3.61
CA ALA A 244 2.50 -13.25 3.65
C ALA A 244 2.93 -12.66 2.29
N SER A 245 3.66 -13.45 1.48
CA SER A 245 4.12 -13.05 0.16
C SER A 245 3.05 -13.17 -0.93
N SER A 246 1.96 -13.91 -0.68
CA SER A 246 0.89 -14.19 -1.65
C SER A 246 -0.34 -13.30 -1.47
N ILE A 247 -0.48 -12.62 -0.34
CA ILE A 247 -1.62 -11.73 -0.09
C ILE A 247 -1.21 -10.26 -0.20
N ASP A 248 -2.13 -9.42 -0.66
CA ASP A 248 -1.98 -7.97 -0.69
C ASP A 248 -2.40 -7.33 0.62
N ARG A 249 -3.32 -7.97 1.35
CA ARG A 249 -3.90 -7.47 2.59
C ARG A 249 -4.22 -8.61 3.56
N LEU A 250 -3.88 -8.40 4.82
CA LEU A 250 -4.36 -9.17 5.96
C LEU A 250 -5.30 -8.29 6.79
N ARG A 251 -6.58 -8.65 6.84
CA ARG A 251 -7.60 -7.98 7.67
C ARG A 251 -7.84 -8.82 8.91
N ILE A 252 -7.39 -8.33 10.05
CA ILE A 252 -7.47 -9.10 11.29
C ILE A 252 -8.77 -8.73 11.99
N MET A 253 -9.61 -9.72 12.28
CA MET A 253 -10.83 -9.57 13.07
C MET A 253 -10.47 -9.39 14.55
N THR A 254 -9.97 -8.20 14.89
CA THR A 254 -9.63 -7.78 16.26
C THR A 254 -10.86 -7.35 17.05
N TYR A 255 -11.89 -8.19 16.99
CA TYR A 255 -13.15 -8.11 17.71
C TYR A 255 -13.63 -9.52 18.04
N ASP A 256 -14.80 -9.64 18.68
CA ASP A 256 -15.34 -10.91 19.19
C ASP A 256 -14.43 -11.64 20.19
N TYR A 257 -13.65 -10.88 20.97
CA TYR A 257 -12.92 -11.40 22.13
C TYR A 257 -13.87 -11.97 23.18
N SER A 258 -14.96 -11.24 23.48
CA SER A 258 -16.03 -11.65 24.37
C SER A 258 -17.30 -11.93 23.58
N VAL A 259 -17.71 -13.20 23.51
CA VAL A 259 -18.96 -13.62 22.85
C VAL A 259 -19.91 -14.29 23.86
N ALA A 260 -19.47 -15.40 24.45
CA ALA A 260 -20.30 -16.18 25.37
C ALA A 260 -20.37 -15.60 26.78
N LYS A 261 -19.34 -14.87 27.20
CA LYS A 261 -19.26 -14.23 28.53
C LYS A 261 -19.17 -12.71 28.37
N PRO A 262 -19.72 -11.93 29.31
CA PRO A 262 -19.58 -10.48 29.30
C PRO A 262 -18.11 -10.05 29.37
N GLY A 263 -17.76 -9.05 28.57
CA GLY A 263 -16.42 -8.47 28.54
C GLY A 263 -16.20 -7.61 27.30
N PRO A 264 -15.00 -7.01 27.16
CA PRO A 264 -14.66 -6.16 26.03
C PRO A 264 -14.75 -6.92 24.71
N ILE A 265 -15.11 -6.19 23.66
CA ILE A 265 -15.29 -6.68 22.29
C ILE A 265 -13.93 -7.01 21.66
N GLY A 266 -12.91 -6.18 21.87
CA GLY A 266 -11.56 -6.37 21.32
C GLY A 266 -10.53 -5.56 22.10
N PRO A 267 -10.15 -5.98 23.32
CA PRO A 267 -9.31 -5.18 24.21
C PRO A 267 -7.97 -4.77 23.58
N ILE A 268 -7.56 -3.51 23.76
CA ILE A 268 -6.46 -2.89 23.00
C ILE A 268 -5.12 -3.62 23.09
N ALA A 269 -4.75 -4.14 24.27
CA ALA A 269 -3.49 -4.88 24.44
C ALA A 269 -3.49 -6.22 23.67
N TRP A 270 -4.65 -6.87 23.56
CA TRP A 270 -4.81 -8.09 22.76
C TRP A 270 -4.75 -7.78 21.27
N THR A 271 -5.39 -6.68 20.85
CA THR A 271 -5.32 -6.13 19.49
C THR A 271 -3.86 -5.80 19.11
N GLU A 272 -3.16 -5.02 19.92
CA GLU A 272 -1.77 -4.63 19.65
C GLU A 272 -0.83 -5.83 19.55
N LYS A 273 -1.02 -6.85 20.41
CA LYS A 273 -0.20 -8.05 20.37
C LYS A 273 -0.35 -8.86 19.08
N THR A 274 -1.55 -8.94 18.51
CA THR A 274 -1.73 -9.61 17.22
C THR A 274 -1.11 -8.81 16.06
N LEU A 275 -1.14 -7.48 16.15
CA LEU A 275 -0.49 -6.59 15.17
C LEU A 275 1.04 -6.70 15.21
N GLN A 276 1.63 -6.81 16.41
CA GLN A 276 3.06 -7.05 16.57
C GLN A 276 3.51 -8.35 15.91
N TYR A 277 2.69 -9.41 16.02
CA TYR A 277 2.99 -10.65 15.29
C TYR A 277 2.88 -10.45 13.78
N ALA A 278 1.76 -9.91 13.28
CA ALA A 278 1.56 -9.70 11.85
C ALA A 278 2.67 -8.85 11.21
N THR A 279 3.03 -7.72 11.84
CA THR A 279 4.09 -6.82 11.35
C THR A 279 5.51 -7.42 11.45
N SER A 280 5.71 -8.46 12.24
CA SER A 280 6.99 -9.18 12.30
C SER A 280 7.21 -10.14 11.12
N ILE A 281 6.15 -10.51 10.39
CA ILE A 281 6.17 -11.53 9.34
C ILE A 281 5.75 -11.02 7.95
N MET A 282 5.20 -9.80 7.86
CA MET A 282 4.84 -9.16 6.60
C MET A 282 4.94 -7.64 6.69
N PRO A 283 5.08 -6.91 5.55
CA PRO A 283 5.08 -5.45 5.56
C PRO A 283 3.86 -4.87 6.27
N ALA A 284 4.08 -3.85 7.10
CA ALA A 284 3.01 -3.28 7.92
C ALA A 284 1.87 -2.70 7.07
N SER A 285 2.21 -2.19 5.89
CA SER A 285 1.26 -1.70 4.87
C SER A 285 0.25 -2.74 4.38
N LYS A 286 0.47 -4.04 4.61
CA LYS A 286 -0.50 -5.11 4.33
C LYS A 286 -1.48 -5.36 5.47
N VAL A 287 -1.21 -4.89 6.69
CA VAL A 287 -1.94 -5.26 7.90
C VAL A 287 -3.04 -4.24 8.21
N PHE A 288 -4.26 -4.73 8.47
CA PHE A 288 -5.43 -3.91 8.77
C PHE A 288 -6.08 -4.33 10.10
N ILE A 289 -6.35 -3.35 10.96
CA ILE A 289 -7.02 -3.55 12.25
C ILE A 289 -8.53 -3.68 12.03
N GLY A 290 -9.18 -4.69 12.59
CA GLY A 290 -10.64 -4.80 12.59
C GLY A 290 -11.29 -3.87 13.61
N LEU A 291 -12.26 -3.06 13.18
CA LEU A 291 -13.05 -2.17 14.03
C LEU A 291 -14.52 -2.60 14.06
N PRO A 292 -15.06 -3.03 15.21
CA PRO A 292 -16.46 -3.42 15.36
C PRO A 292 -17.39 -2.19 15.46
N GLY A 293 -18.25 -2.00 14.47
CA GLY A 293 -19.38 -1.07 14.47
C GLY A 293 -20.57 -1.54 15.32
N TYR A 294 -20.35 -2.47 16.26
CA TYR A 294 -21.39 -2.99 17.15
C TYR A 294 -20.90 -3.11 18.60
N GLY A 295 -21.85 -3.09 19.52
CA GLY A 295 -21.67 -3.47 20.93
C GLY A 295 -22.49 -4.70 21.30
N ARG A 296 -22.27 -5.23 22.50
CA ARG A 296 -22.96 -6.41 23.03
C ARG A 296 -23.54 -6.16 24.42
N ASP A 297 -24.68 -6.78 24.70
CA ASP A 297 -25.44 -6.66 25.95
C ASP A 297 -25.81 -8.08 26.46
N TRP A 298 -25.22 -8.48 27.58
CA TRP A 298 -25.37 -9.80 28.19
C TRP A 298 -26.32 -9.79 29.39
N ILE A 299 -27.05 -10.88 29.57
CA ILE A 299 -27.71 -11.19 30.84
C ILE A 299 -26.66 -11.77 31.80
N THR A 300 -26.51 -11.16 32.97
CA THR A 300 -25.50 -11.53 33.98
C THR A 300 -26.08 -12.06 35.29
N ALA A 301 -27.34 -11.76 35.58
CA ALA A 301 -28.10 -12.41 36.65
C ALA A 301 -29.60 -12.32 36.37
N ILE A 302 -30.37 -13.27 36.91
CA ILE A 302 -31.83 -13.21 36.98
C ILE A 302 -32.24 -13.55 38.41
N ALA A 303 -33.01 -12.66 39.04
CA ALA A 303 -33.58 -12.86 40.37
C ALA A 303 -35.12 -12.81 40.29
N GLY A 304 -35.81 -13.72 40.97
CA GLY A 304 -37.27 -13.85 40.93
C GLY A 304 -37.80 -14.65 39.72
N THR A 305 -39.11 -14.61 39.52
CA THR A 305 -39.81 -15.36 38.46
C THR A 305 -40.38 -14.38 37.45
N CYS A 306 -39.91 -14.44 36.20
CA CYS A 306 -40.35 -13.50 35.18
C CYS A 306 -41.82 -13.74 34.78
N PRO A 307 -42.61 -12.68 34.57
CA PRO A 307 -44.00 -12.80 34.12
C PRO A 307 -44.07 -13.31 32.67
N VAL A 308 -45.23 -13.83 32.26
CA VAL A 308 -45.46 -14.28 30.87
C VAL A 308 -45.38 -13.16 29.84
N SER A 309 -45.50 -11.90 30.28
CA SER A 309 -45.34 -10.70 29.46
C SER A 309 -43.87 -10.29 29.25
N ALA A 310 -42.93 -10.90 29.98
CA ALA A 310 -41.51 -10.64 29.77
C ALA A 310 -41.05 -11.21 28.42
N PRO A 311 -40.03 -10.61 27.77
CA PRO A 311 -39.47 -11.16 26.54
C PRO A 311 -39.07 -12.63 26.70
N PRO A 312 -39.36 -13.49 25.72
CA PRO A 312 -38.96 -14.89 25.78
C PRO A 312 -37.42 -15.01 25.78
N GLY A 313 -36.91 -16.11 26.35
CA GLY A 313 -35.47 -16.43 26.31
C GLY A 313 -34.61 -15.72 27.35
N LEU A 314 -35.19 -15.14 28.40
CA LEU A 314 -34.43 -14.63 29.55
C LEU A 314 -33.77 -15.78 30.32
N THR A 315 -32.50 -16.03 30.02
CA THR A 315 -31.67 -17.03 30.70
C THR A 315 -30.21 -16.60 30.70
N MET A 316 -29.46 -17.04 31.71
CA MET A 316 -28.01 -16.87 31.82
C MET A 316 -27.23 -17.49 30.66
N LYS A 317 -27.84 -18.41 29.91
CA LYS A 317 -27.25 -19.05 28.73
C LYS A 317 -27.58 -18.32 27.43
N ALA A 318 -28.32 -17.22 27.49
CA ALA A 318 -28.72 -16.47 26.30
C ALA A 318 -27.48 -15.86 25.64
N LYS A 319 -27.46 -15.84 24.31
CA LYS A 319 -26.45 -15.09 23.56
C LYS A 319 -26.60 -13.60 23.87
N ALA A 320 -25.48 -12.87 23.87
CA ALA A 320 -25.50 -11.43 23.99
C ALA A 320 -26.37 -10.81 22.89
N ALA A 321 -27.18 -9.82 23.24
CA ALA A 321 -27.86 -8.99 22.25
C ALA A 321 -26.83 -8.06 21.61
N THR A 322 -26.82 -7.96 20.28
CA THR A 322 -25.96 -7.05 19.54
C THR A 322 -26.72 -5.76 19.21
N PHE A 323 -26.06 -4.62 19.32
CA PHE A 323 -26.62 -3.31 18.93
C PHE A 323 -25.60 -2.52 18.11
N LYS A 324 -26.10 -1.63 17.24
CA LYS A 324 -25.25 -0.77 16.40
C LYS A 324 -24.58 0.31 17.24
N MET A 325 -23.35 0.67 16.89
CA MET A 325 -22.58 1.66 17.63
C MET A 325 -23.20 3.06 17.61
N ASN A 326 -23.78 3.49 16.48
CA ASN A 326 -24.53 4.75 16.38
C ASN A 326 -25.79 4.83 17.28
N TYR A 327 -26.18 3.74 17.93
CA TYR A 327 -27.29 3.69 18.90
C TYR A 327 -26.80 3.61 20.36
N ALA A 328 -25.49 3.53 20.61
CA ALA A 328 -24.94 3.28 21.95
C ALA A 328 -25.39 4.32 23.00
N ASN A 329 -25.36 5.61 22.65
CA ASN A 329 -25.75 6.71 23.54
C ASN A 329 -27.24 6.66 23.88
N ALA A 330 -28.09 6.49 22.87
CA ALA A 330 -29.54 6.35 23.07
C ALA A 330 -29.87 5.10 23.91
N LYS A 331 -29.17 4.00 23.66
CA LYS A 331 -29.31 2.77 24.45
C LYS A 331 -28.96 2.98 25.92
N ALA A 332 -27.82 3.60 26.23
CA ALA A 332 -27.42 3.87 27.60
C ALA A 332 -28.45 4.75 28.35
N ALA A 333 -29.01 5.75 27.67
CA ALA A 333 -30.09 6.58 28.21
C ALA A 333 -31.37 5.76 28.50
N ILE A 334 -31.76 4.87 27.58
CA ILE A 334 -32.92 3.96 27.76
C ILE A 334 -32.69 3.00 28.93
N ASP A 335 -31.47 2.49 29.08
CA ASP A 335 -31.07 1.58 30.15
C ASP A 335 -30.86 2.32 31.49
N GLN A 336 -30.95 3.66 31.49
CA GLN A 336 -30.75 4.53 32.65
C GLN A 336 -29.40 4.29 33.33
N ALA A 337 -28.36 4.08 32.52
CA ALA A 337 -27.02 3.80 32.98
C ALA A 337 -26.03 4.86 32.49
N VAL A 338 -24.99 5.10 33.28
CA VAL A 338 -23.88 5.98 32.91
C VAL A 338 -22.74 5.13 32.35
N PRO A 339 -22.39 5.27 31.05
CA PRO A 339 -21.26 4.55 30.48
C PRO A 339 -19.93 4.98 31.09
N ILE A 340 -19.06 4.01 31.36
CA ILE A 340 -17.71 4.23 31.89
C ILE A 340 -16.69 3.73 30.86
N PHE A 341 -15.70 4.56 30.56
CA PHE A 341 -14.56 4.14 29.74
C PHE A 341 -13.56 3.36 30.61
N GLU A 342 -13.29 2.12 30.22
CA GLU A 342 -12.36 1.22 30.90
C GLU A 342 -11.00 1.28 30.21
N GLU A 343 -10.03 1.88 30.90
CA GLU A 343 -8.72 2.24 30.36
C GLU A 343 -7.90 1.01 29.89
N LYS A 344 -8.01 -0.15 30.55
CA LYS A 344 -7.19 -1.32 30.23
C LYS A 344 -7.56 -1.96 28.89
N SER A 345 -8.86 -1.99 28.58
CA SER A 345 -9.40 -2.52 27.34
C SER A 345 -9.53 -1.46 26.26
N SER A 346 -9.54 -0.17 26.63
CA SER A 346 -9.85 0.95 25.74
C SER A 346 -11.26 0.81 25.16
N GLU A 347 -12.23 0.52 26.01
CA GLU A 347 -13.63 0.28 25.65
C GLU A 347 -14.59 0.82 26.70
N VAL A 348 -15.85 0.97 26.32
CA VAL A 348 -16.90 1.48 27.20
C VAL A 348 -17.73 0.33 27.75
N THR A 349 -18.06 0.40 29.03
CA THR A 349 -18.95 -0.54 29.69
C THR A 349 -19.92 0.13 30.64
N TYR A 350 -21.07 -0.51 30.86
CA TYR A 350 -21.96 -0.20 31.98
C TYR A 350 -22.78 -1.44 32.35
N SER A 351 -23.39 -1.38 33.53
CA SER A 351 -24.35 -2.38 34.00
C SER A 351 -25.66 -1.73 34.39
N TYR A 352 -26.75 -2.45 34.18
CA TYR A 352 -28.09 -2.01 34.52
C TYR A 352 -28.96 -3.20 34.95
N ILE A 353 -30.07 -2.91 35.62
CA ILE A 353 -31.06 -3.92 36.02
C ILE A 353 -32.38 -3.59 35.34
N LYS A 354 -32.93 -4.56 34.63
CA LYS A 354 -34.27 -4.45 34.03
C LYS A 354 -35.28 -5.24 34.86
N ILE A 355 -36.31 -4.57 35.34
CA ILE A 355 -37.37 -5.16 36.16
C ILE A 355 -38.58 -5.47 35.27
N PHE A 356 -39.12 -6.68 35.39
CA PHE A 356 -40.35 -7.10 34.73
C PHE A 356 -41.40 -7.46 35.78
N ASN A 357 -42.52 -6.75 35.75
CA ASN A 357 -43.68 -7.00 36.62
C ASN A 357 -44.85 -7.55 35.78
N GLY A 358 -45.60 -8.50 36.34
CA GLY A 358 -46.78 -9.03 35.66
C GLY A 358 -47.32 -10.29 36.34
N LEU A 359 -47.93 -11.17 35.56
CA LEU A 359 -48.52 -12.41 36.05
C LEU A 359 -47.72 -13.63 35.56
N THR A 360 -47.69 -14.68 36.38
CA THR A 360 -47.27 -16.03 35.97
C THR A 360 -48.31 -16.66 35.04
N SER A 361 -47.98 -17.80 34.42
CA SER A 361 -48.94 -18.58 33.62
C SER A 361 -50.16 -19.06 34.41
N LYS A 362 -50.07 -19.09 35.75
CA LYS A 362 -51.18 -19.44 36.66
C LYS A 362 -51.93 -18.22 37.20
N GLY A 363 -51.65 -17.01 36.69
CA GLY A 363 -52.33 -15.78 37.11
C GLY A 363 -51.82 -15.15 38.41
N ALA A 364 -50.81 -15.73 39.08
CA ALA A 364 -50.22 -15.13 40.27
C ALA A 364 -49.31 -13.95 39.92
N ALA A 365 -49.39 -12.85 40.69
CA ALA A 365 -48.49 -11.70 40.55
C ALA A 365 -47.03 -12.12 40.77
N THR A 366 -46.13 -11.62 39.93
CA THR A 366 -44.71 -11.95 39.97
C THR A 366 -43.85 -10.80 39.49
N THR A 367 -42.60 -10.81 39.92
CA THR A 367 -41.56 -9.89 39.46
C THR A 367 -40.26 -10.65 39.22
N CYS A 368 -39.50 -10.20 38.23
CA CYS A 368 -38.09 -10.57 38.11
C CYS A 368 -37.22 -9.36 37.81
N SER A 369 -35.98 -9.42 38.29
CA SER A 369 -34.92 -8.47 37.99
C SER A 369 -33.86 -9.16 37.14
N VAL A 370 -33.53 -8.58 36.00
CA VAL A 370 -32.52 -9.08 35.06
C VAL A 370 -31.35 -8.12 35.07
N SER A 371 -30.24 -8.55 35.69
CA SER A 371 -28.98 -7.80 35.64
C SER A 371 -28.31 -8.00 34.30
N ARG A 372 -27.77 -6.91 33.76
CA ARG A 372 -27.16 -6.89 32.43
C ARG A 372 -25.85 -6.12 32.43
N THR A 373 -24.98 -6.48 31.51
CA THR A 373 -23.68 -5.80 31.30
C THR A 373 -23.50 -5.54 29.82
N VAL A 374 -23.08 -4.33 29.48
CA VAL A 374 -22.91 -3.85 28.12
C VAL A 374 -21.45 -3.52 27.87
N TRP A 375 -20.93 -3.87 26.69
CA TRP A 375 -19.60 -3.49 26.23
C TRP A 375 -19.64 -3.02 24.77
N TYR A 376 -18.90 -1.97 24.47
CA TYR A 376 -18.84 -1.35 23.15
C TYR A 376 -17.62 -0.43 22.99
N GLN A 377 -17.36 0.06 21.77
CA GLN A 377 -16.25 0.98 21.48
C GLN A 377 -16.76 2.37 21.08
N ASN A 378 -16.32 3.45 21.73
CA ASN A 378 -16.69 4.81 21.34
C ASN A 378 -15.64 5.47 20.43
N ASP A 379 -15.82 6.76 20.15
CA ASP A 379 -14.86 7.60 19.42
C ASP A 379 -13.44 7.52 20.01
N ARG A 380 -13.30 7.58 21.33
CA ARG A 380 -12.00 7.40 22.00
C ARG A 380 -11.38 6.02 21.73
N SER A 381 -12.16 4.94 21.84
CA SER A 381 -11.72 3.58 21.49
C SER A 381 -11.22 3.49 20.05
N TYR A 382 -11.88 4.19 19.12
CA TYR A 382 -11.49 4.26 17.72
C TYR A 382 -10.20 5.08 17.55
N THR A 383 -10.07 6.25 18.20
CA THR A 383 -8.83 7.05 18.18
C THR A 383 -7.62 6.22 18.64
N GLU A 384 -7.74 5.50 19.75
CA GLU A 384 -6.64 4.71 20.30
C GLU A 384 -6.21 3.57 19.35
N ARG A 385 -7.15 2.94 18.62
CA ARG A 385 -6.85 1.94 17.59
C ARG A 385 -6.26 2.58 16.33
N MET A 386 -6.74 3.75 15.91
CA MET A 386 -6.15 4.51 14.82
C MET A 386 -4.72 4.95 15.13
N ASN A 387 -4.40 5.25 16.40
CA ASN A 387 -3.03 5.54 16.81
C ASN A 387 -2.10 4.33 16.65
N LEU A 388 -2.61 3.09 16.68
CA LEU A 388 -1.82 1.91 16.32
C LEU A 388 -1.48 1.88 14.83
N VAL A 389 -2.35 2.38 13.95
CA VAL A 389 -2.05 2.55 12.51
C VAL A 389 -0.87 3.51 12.33
N ALA A 390 -0.88 4.63 13.04
CA ALA A 390 0.23 5.58 13.03
C ALA A 390 1.52 4.95 13.58
N LYS A 391 1.43 4.33 14.76
CA LYS A 391 2.56 3.74 15.50
C LYS A 391 3.29 2.66 14.70
N TYR A 392 2.54 1.78 14.06
CA TYR A 392 3.08 0.63 13.34
C TYR A 392 3.13 0.82 11.82
N GLN A 393 2.74 2.00 11.31
CA GLN A 393 2.67 2.29 9.88
C GLN A 393 1.81 1.28 9.11
N LEU A 394 0.67 0.91 9.70
CA LEU A 394 -0.20 -0.12 9.15
C LEU A 394 -0.86 0.32 7.84
N GLY A 395 -1.37 -0.65 7.08
CA GLY A 395 -2.17 -0.39 5.88
C GLY A 395 -3.45 0.37 6.18
N GLY A 396 -4.04 0.14 7.37
CA GLY A 396 -5.19 0.89 7.84
C GLY A 396 -6.07 0.12 8.83
N VAL A 397 -7.37 0.39 8.77
CA VAL A 397 -8.43 -0.24 9.54
C VAL A 397 -9.55 -0.74 8.65
N SER A 398 -10.21 -1.82 9.07
CA SER A 398 -11.35 -2.44 8.38
C SER A 398 -12.58 -2.43 9.31
N LEU A 399 -13.62 -1.68 8.95
CA LEU A 399 -14.84 -1.56 9.75
C LEU A 399 -15.83 -2.70 9.47
N TRP A 400 -16.19 -3.44 10.51
CA TRP A 400 -17.32 -4.37 10.54
C TRP A 400 -18.50 -3.76 11.32
N THR A 401 -19.48 -3.11 10.68
CA THR A 401 -19.57 -2.83 9.24
C THR A 401 -19.72 -1.34 9.02
N LEU A 402 -19.39 -0.86 7.81
CA LEU A 402 -19.42 0.57 7.49
C LEU A 402 -20.80 1.18 7.78
N GLY A 403 -20.79 2.38 8.37
CA GLY A 403 -21.99 3.15 8.69
C GLY A 403 -22.73 2.70 9.95
N MET A 404 -22.18 1.73 10.70
CA MET A 404 -22.72 1.35 12.01
C MET A 404 -22.03 2.05 13.17
N GLU A 405 -20.83 2.59 12.98
CA GLU A 405 -20.13 3.39 13.98
C GLU A 405 -20.83 4.71 14.26
N ASP A 406 -20.55 5.30 15.43
CA ASP A 406 -21.04 6.64 15.76
C ASP A 406 -20.36 7.71 14.88
N PRO A 407 -21.05 8.76 14.41
CA PRO A 407 -20.44 9.84 13.62
C PRO A 407 -19.21 10.50 14.28
N SER A 408 -19.16 10.56 15.61
CA SER A 408 -17.99 11.03 16.36
C SER A 408 -16.78 10.10 16.17
N ALA A 409 -16.99 8.79 16.02
CA ALA A 409 -15.95 7.82 15.73
C ALA A 409 -15.41 8.00 14.30
N THR A 410 -16.26 8.28 13.31
CA THR A 410 -15.82 8.64 11.95
C THR A 410 -14.96 9.91 11.95
N THR A 411 -15.37 10.92 12.73
CA THR A 411 -14.61 12.17 12.92
C THR A 411 -13.27 11.92 13.60
N ALA A 412 -13.25 11.06 14.62
CA ALA A 412 -12.02 10.65 15.30
C ALA A 412 -11.03 9.95 14.35
N MET A 413 -11.51 9.05 13.51
CA MET A 413 -10.67 8.40 12.49
C MET A 413 -10.11 9.42 11.49
N ARG A 414 -10.94 10.36 11.03
CA ARG A 414 -10.53 11.45 10.12
C ARG A 414 -9.43 12.32 10.73
N ASN A 415 -9.57 12.71 11.99
CA ASN A 415 -8.58 13.54 12.68
C ASN A 415 -7.21 12.83 12.78
N VAL A 416 -7.21 11.52 13.08
CA VAL A 416 -5.96 10.75 13.08
C VAL A 416 -5.40 10.63 11.66
N ALA A 417 -6.24 10.38 10.66
CA ALA A 417 -5.82 10.29 9.27
C ALA A 417 -5.21 11.61 8.74
N LEU A 418 -5.72 12.76 9.17
CA LEU A 418 -5.16 14.10 8.88
C LEU A 418 -3.81 14.33 9.59
N ALA A 419 -3.62 13.75 10.77
CA ALA A 419 -2.42 13.94 11.59
C ALA A 419 -1.24 13.03 11.18
N ILE A 420 -1.50 11.92 10.48
CA ILE A 420 -0.43 11.01 10.03
C ILE A 420 0.22 11.57 8.76
N ALA A 421 1.48 12.00 8.88
CA ALA A 421 2.29 12.48 7.76
C ALA A 421 2.40 11.44 6.61
N PRO A 422 2.56 11.89 5.35
CA PRO A 422 2.79 11.01 4.21
C PRO A 422 4.01 10.11 4.45
N ALA A 423 3.95 8.87 3.98
CA ALA A 423 4.99 7.87 4.22
C ALA A 423 6.32 8.27 3.54
N GLU A 424 7.41 8.26 4.29
CA GLU A 424 8.74 8.57 3.75
C GLU A 424 9.14 7.54 2.69
N VAL A 425 9.56 8.02 1.52
CA VAL A 425 10.11 7.20 0.44
C VAL A 425 11.63 7.23 0.56
N ILE A 426 12.21 6.08 0.90
CA ILE A 426 13.66 5.86 0.91
C ILE A 426 14.07 5.43 -0.49
N ASN A 427 15.07 6.09 -1.06
CA ASN A 427 15.60 5.73 -2.36
C ASN A 427 17.12 5.54 -2.35
N SER A 428 17.64 4.89 -3.39
CA SER A 428 19.07 4.85 -3.70
C SER A 428 19.30 5.00 -5.20
N LEU A 429 20.36 5.69 -5.60
CA LEU A 429 20.86 5.76 -6.96
C LEU A 429 22.23 5.06 -7.04
N THR A 430 22.41 4.15 -7.99
CA THR A 430 23.69 3.52 -8.29
C THR A 430 23.95 3.51 -9.80
N ILE A 431 25.23 3.41 -10.17
CA ILE A 431 25.68 3.39 -11.56
C ILE A 431 26.28 2.02 -11.86
N GLU A 432 25.83 1.39 -12.95
CA GLU A 432 26.39 0.15 -13.48
C GLU A 432 26.99 0.40 -14.87
N GLY A 433 28.13 -0.23 -15.17
CA GLY A 433 28.82 -0.05 -16.45
C GLY A 433 29.76 1.17 -16.50
N ALA A 434 29.94 1.89 -15.39
CA ALA A 434 30.97 2.93 -15.23
C ALA A 434 31.99 2.51 -14.16
N GLN A 435 33.23 2.23 -14.55
CA GLN A 435 34.29 1.91 -13.59
C GLN A 435 34.74 3.19 -12.90
N GLU A 436 34.73 3.22 -11.56
CA GLU A 436 35.08 4.41 -10.77
C GLU A 436 34.30 5.66 -11.22
N GLN A 437 33.03 5.49 -11.59
CA GLN A 437 32.16 6.54 -12.12
C GLN A 437 32.70 7.22 -13.39
N ARG A 438 33.54 6.53 -14.17
CA ARG A 438 34.04 6.97 -15.47
C ARG A 438 33.51 6.10 -16.61
N VAL A 439 33.20 6.75 -17.72
CA VAL A 439 32.83 6.12 -19.00
C VAL A 439 33.63 6.74 -20.13
N ASN A 440 33.89 6.00 -21.22
CA ASN A 440 34.43 6.65 -22.42
C ASN A 440 33.31 7.37 -23.17
N PHE A 441 33.68 8.38 -23.94
CA PHE A 441 32.74 9.07 -24.81
C PHE A 441 31.98 8.09 -25.71
N GLY A 442 30.65 8.17 -25.65
CA GLY A 442 29.74 7.32 -26.43
C GLY A 442 29.46 5.95 -25.82
N ASP A 443 30.07 5.59 -24.70
CA ASP A 443 29.69 4.36 -23.98
C ASP A 443 28.30 4.53 -23.34
N ILE A 444 27.61 3.41 -23.17
CA ILE A 444 26.32 3.33 -22.46
C ILE A 444 26.62 2.81 -21.06
N PHE A 445 26.12 3.51 -20.05
CA PHE A 445 26.06 3.03 -18.67
C PHE A 445 24.59 3.00 -18.22
N THR A 446 24.33 2.39 -17.07
CA THR A 446 22.97 2.25 -16.54
C THR A 446 22.85 2.94 -15.19
N LEU A 447 21.84 3.80 -15.05
CA LEU A 447 21.39 4.30 -13.75
C LEU A 447 20.39 3.31 -13.16
N LYS A 448 20.69 2.80 -11.97
CA LYS A 448 19.80 1.93 -11.20
C LYS A 448 19.24 2.68 -10.01
N GLY A 449 17.91 2.68 -9.90
CA GLY A 449 17.20 3.25 -8.76
C GLY A 449 16.48 2.16 -7.98
N ALA A 450 16.46 2.26 -6.65
CA ALA A 450 15.59 1.45 -5.80
C ALA A 450 14.79 2.38 -4.88
N PHE A 451 13.51 2.08 -4.68
CA PHE A 451 12.55 2.88 -3.93
C PHE A 451 11.77 2.00 -2.97
N THR A 452 11.86 2.33 -1.69
CA THR A 452 11.28 1.57 -0.60
C THR A 452 10.61 2.49 0.41
N LEU A 453 9.70 1.95 1.21
CA LEU A 453 9.24 2.61 2.44
C LEU A 453 10.25 2.39 3.57
N LYS A 454 10.03 3.03 4.72
CA LYS A 454 10.86 2.86 5.92
C LYS A 454 10.99 1.42 6.40
N ASP A 455 9.95 0.60 6.17
CA ASP A 455 9.94 -0.84 6.47
C ASP A 455 10.63 -1.71 5.38
N LYS A 456 11.29 -1.07 4.40
CA LYS A 456 11.96 -1.69 3.24
C LYS A 456 11.02 -2.33 2.22
N ALA A 457 9.71 -2.14 2.34
CA ALA A 457 8.78 -2.61 1.32
C ALA A 457 9.05 -1.90 -0.01
N PRO A 458 9.19 -2.63 -1.13
CA PRO A 458 9.37 -2.02 -2.44
C PRO A 458 8.13 -1.25 -2.85
N ILE A 459 8.32 -0.09 -3.49
CA ILE A 459 7.21 0.73 -3.98
C ILE A 459 7.05 0.47 -5.47
N ALA A 460 6.07 -0.36 -5.86
CA ALA A 460 5.74 -0.62 -7.25
C ALA A 460 4.89 0.50 -7.87
N GLY A 461 5.04 0.73 -9.18
CA GLY A 461 4.20 1.69 -9.91
C GLY A 461 4.47 3.17 -9.59
N LEU A 462 5.61 3.47 -8.95
CA LEU A 462 6.01 4.82 -8.59
C LEU A 462 6.63 5.53 -9.80
N VAL A 463 6.10 6.70 -10.14
CA VAL A 463 6.67 7.55 -11.20
C VAL A 463 7.94 8.21 -10.66
N VAL A 464 9.05 8.00 -11.37
CA VAL A 464 10.38 8.51 -11.04
C VAL A 464 10.88 9.40 -12.17
N ASN A 465 11.25 10.63 -11.85
CA ASN A 465 11.96 11.52 -12.75
C ASN A 465 13.47 11.24 -12.65
N VAL A 466 14.12 11.08 -13.79
CA VAL A 466 15.58 11.02 -13.90
C VAL A 466 16.05 12.39 -14.33
N GLU A 467 16.87 13.02 -13.50
CA GLU A 467 17.36 14.36 -13.72
C GLU A 467 18.87 14.38 -13.90
N MET A 468 19.34 15.27 -14.76
CA MET A 468 20.75 15.46 -15.07
C MET A 468 21.10 16.95 -15.03
N LYS A 469 22.33 17.25 -14.64
CA LYS A 469 22.93 18.57 -14.69
C LYS A 469 24.40 18.47 -15.11
N ARG A 470 24.85 19.27 -16.07
CA ARG A 470 26.26 19.31 -16.47
C ARG A 470 27.10 20.13 -15.48
N ALA A 471 28.43 19.96 -15.52
CA ALA A 471 29.34 20.65 -14.60
C ALA A 471 29.22 22.19 -14.59
N ASN A 472 28.81 22.80 -15.72
CA ASN A 472 28.63 24.24 -15.87
C ASN A 472 27.15 24.69 -15.75
N GLU A 473 26.23 23.80 -15.41
CA GLU A 473 24.82 24.10 -15.24
C GLU A 473 24.45 24.16 -13.75
N SER A 474 23.55 25.06 -13.38
CA SER A 474 22.98 25.15 -12.03
C SER A 474 21.58 24.55 -11.92
N THR A 475 20.91 24.35 -13.05
CA THR A 475 19.53 23.87 -13.14
C THR A 475 19.47 22.40 -13.53
N TRP A 476 18.69 21.60 -12.79
CA TRP A 476 18.39 20.21 -13.13
C TRP A 476 17.45 20.14 -14.34
N LYS A 477 17.75 19.22 -15.26
CA LYS A 477 16.91 18.92 -16.42
C LYS A 477 16.42 17.49 -16.33
N LYS A 478 15.12 17.28 -16.45
CA LYS A 478 14.53 15.95 -16.60
C LYS A 478 14.95 15.36 -17.94
N ILE A 479 15.66 14.23 -17.90
CA ILE A 479 16.13 13.51 -19.10
C ILE A 479 15.29 12.28 -19.41
N ALA A 480 14.61 11.73 -18.40
CA ALA A 480 13.69 10.61 -18.56
C ALA A 480 12.63 10.58 -17.44
N GLU A 481 11.57 9.82 -17.69
CA GLU A 481 10.61 9.37 -16.68
C GLU A 481 10.58 7.85 -16.70
N SER A 482 10.43 7.23 -15.54
CA SER A 482 10.30 5.79 -15.40
C SER A 482 9.25 5.44 -14.35
N ILE A 483 8.82 4.18 -14.35
CA ILE A 483 7.90 3.64 -13.38
C ILE A 483 8.58 2.44 -12.70
N THR A 484 8.56 2.40 -11.38
CA THR A 484 9.19 1.31 -10.63
C THR A 484 8.53 -0.05 -10.90
N SER A 485 9.36 -1.09 -10.97
CA SER A 485 8.93 -2.50 -11.05
C SER A 485 8.23 -2.96 -9.76
N PRO A 486 7.64 -4.17 -9.73
CA PRO A 486 7.13 -4.78 -8.49
C PRO A 486 8.16 -4.84 -7.34
N GLU A 487 9.44 -4.94 -7.68
CA GLU A 487 10.58 -4.92 -6.76
C GLU A 487 11.00 -3.50 -6.36
N GLY A 488 10.26 -2.47 -6.79
CA GLY A 488 10.52 -1.08 -6.43
C GLY A 488 11.73 -0.49 -7.13
N THR A 489 12.14 -1.02 -8.28
CA THR A 489 13.37 -0.61 -8.97
C THR A 489 13.12 0.02 -10.32
N ILE A 490 14.06 0.86 -10.77
CA ILE A 490 14.16 1.34 -12.15
C ILE A 490 15.57 1.06 -12.69
N SER A 491 15.67 0.92 -14.00
CA SER A 491 16.94 0.69 -14.71
C SER A 491 16.92 1.47 -16.01
N ILE A 492 17.77 2.49 -16.14
CA ILE A 492 17.75 3.44 -17.25
C ILE A 492 19.11 3.48 -17.95
N PRO A 493 19.22 3.06 -19.21
CA PRO A 493 20.45 3.23 -19.99
C PRO A 493 20.65 4.70 -20.35
N VAL A 494 21.87 5.19 -20.18
CA VAL A 494 22.26 6.58 -20.41
C VAL A 494 23.59 6.62 -21.18
N THR A 495 23.68 7.59 -22.10
CA THR A 495 24.94 8.03 -22.71
C THR A 495 25.04 9.54 -22.54
N ILE A 496 26.24 10.02 -22.25
CA ILE A 496 26.53 11.44 -22.09
C ILE A 496 27.72 11.86 -22.95
N ALA A 497 27.71 13.13 -23.35
CA ALA A 497 28.79 13.75 -24.11
C ALA A 497 29.84 14.42 -23.21
N ASP A 498 29.44 14.85 -22.02
CA ASP A 498 30.26 15.58 -21.05
C ASP A 498 29.99 15.08 -19.63
N THR A 499 30.96 15.29 -18.73
CA THR A 499 30.81 15.00 -17.30
C THR A 499 29.53 15.61 -16.73
N SER A 500 28.70 14.76 -16.14
CA SER A 500 27.34 15.11 -15.72
C SER A 500 27.01 14.51 -14.36
N THR A 501 26.20 15.20 -13.58
CA THR A 501 25.67 14.74 -12.30
C THR A 501 24.22 14.32 -12.48
N PHE A 502 23.82 13.24 -11.80
CA PHE A 502 22.51 12.63 -11.87
C PHE A 502 21.85 12.59 -10.50
N ARG A 503 20.52 12.67 -10.51
CA ARG A 503 19.69 12.35 -9.35
C ARG A 503 18.35 11.77 -9.80
N LEU A 504 17.67 11.11 -8.89
CA LEU A 504 16.30 10.65 -9.03
C LEU A 504 15.38 11.46 -8.12
N SER A 505 14.20 11.80 -8.63
CA SER A 505 13.16 12.47 -7.85
C SER A 505 11.80 11.81 -8.07
N THR A 506 10.97 11.80 -7.02
CA THR A 506 9.59 11.29 -7.09
C THR A 506 8.65 12.34 -6.57
N GLY A 507 7.55 12.61 -7.27
CA GLY A 507 6.55 13.55 -6.78
C GLY A 507 5.97 13.13 -5.43
N GLY A 508 5.87 14.09 -4.50
CA GLY A 508 5.13 13.88 -3.26
C GLY A 508 3.65 13.63 -3.55
N THR A 509 3.06 12.70 -2.82
CA THR A 509 1.60 12.51 -2.75
C THR A 509 1.17 12.70 -1.30
N TRP A 510 -0.14 12.80 -1.06
CA TRP A 510 -0.65 12.80 0.31
C TRP A 510 -0.39 11.45 1.03
N GLU A 511 -0.06 10.38 0.28
CA GLU A 511 0.30 9.07 0.82
C GLU A 511 1.78 8.91 1.14
N ARG A 512 2.64 9.62 0.39
CA ARG A 512 4.08 9.42 0.33
C ARG A 512 4.81 10.75 0.16
N ALA A 513 5.81 10.99 0.98
CA ALA A 513 6.62 12.19 0.86
C ALA A 513 7.35 12.22 -0.49
N GLU A 514 7.64 13.43 -0.97
CA GLU A 514 8.58 13.60 -2.08
C GLU A 514 9.92 12.96 -1.69
N SER A 515 10.61 12.39 -2.68
CA SER A 515 11.89 11.71 -2.48
C SER A 515 12.92 12.27 -3.44
N LEU A 516 14.13 12.50 -2.94
CA LEU A 516 15.30 12.91 -3.71
C LEU A 516 16.46 11.97 -3.39
N SER A 517 17.16 11.49 -4.42
CA SER A 517 18.33 10.64 -4.24
C SER A 517 19.59 11.42 -3.87
N SER A 518 20.64 10.67 -3.48
CA SER A 518 22.00 11.20 -3.58
C SER A 518 22.31 11.63 -5.01
N GLU A 519 23.20 12.60 -5.13
CA GLU A 519 23.74 13.03 -6.41
C GLU A 519 24.93 12.14 -6.78
N GLU A 520 24.91 11.56 -7.98
CA GLU A 520 26.00 10.74 -8.50
C GLU A 520 26.62 11.40 -9.73
N ILE A 521 27.94 11.58 -9.74
CA ILE A 521 28.66 12.14 -10.88
C ILE A 521 29.12 11.02 -11.81
N VAL A 522 29.09 11.26 -13.12
CA VAL A 522 29.74 10.40 -14.12
C VAL A 522 30.68 11.25 -14.95
N GLU A 523 31.97 10.89 -14.89
CA GLU A 523 33.03 11.54 -15.65
C GLU A 523 33.16 10.92 -17.05
N VAL A 524 33.33 11.77 -18.06
CA VAL A 524 33.54 11.32 -19.44
C VAL A 524 35.02 11.39 -19.80
N SER A 525 35.59 10.25 -20.13
CA SER A 525 36.93 10.14 -20.70
C SER A 525 36.86 10.20 -22.23
N PRO A 526 37.72 10.98 -22.90
CA PRO A 526 37.77 10.99 -24.36
C PRO A 526 38.20 9.62 -24.91
N ARG A 527 37.69 9.27 -26.09
CA ARG A 527 37.91 7.99 -26.75
C ARG A 527 38.75 8.17 -28.01
N ILE A 528 39.74 7.29 -28.19
CA ILE A 528 40.53 7.19 -29.42
C ILE A 528 40.08 5.96 -30.20
N ILE A 529 39.65 6.16 -31.43
CA ILE A 529 39.36 5.09 -32.38
C ILE A 529 40.50 5.06 -33.40
N LEU A 530 41.11 3.90 -33.61
CA LEU A 530 42.19 3.71 -34.57
C LEU A 530 41.72 2.82 -35.71
N GLU A 531 42.15 3.11 -36.93
CA GLU A 531 42.03 2.16 -38.04
C GLU A 531 43.01 0.99 -37.81
N HIS A 532 42.52 -0.24 -37.99
CA HIS A 532 43.34 -1.43 -37.75
C HIS A 532 44.30 -1.71 -38.90
N LEU A 533 45.60 -1.78 -38.60
CA LEU A 533 46.63 -2.31 -39.48
C LEU A 533 47.42 -3.39 -38.73
N SER A 534 47.45 -4.61 -39.28
CA SER A 534 48.03 -5.78 -38.61
C SER A 534 49.39 -6.20 -39.18
N THR A 535 49.73 -5.83 -40.43
CA THR A 535 50.99 -6.22 -41.07
C THR A 535 51.45 -5.18 -42.09
N ILE A 536 52.76 -4.91 -42.15
CA ILE A 536 53.38 -4.04 -43.17
C ILE A 536 54.74 -4.61 -43.62
N LYS A 537 55.19 -4.25 -44.82
CA LYS A 537 56.55 -4.56 -45.31
C LYS A 537 57.58 -3.61 -44.68
N HIS A 538 58.73 -4.12 -44.27
CA HIS A 538 59.84 -3.29 -43.76
C HIS A 538 60.26 -2.22 -44.77
N GLY A 539 60.59 -1.04 -44.26
CA GLY A 539 61.02 0.12 -45.08
C GLY A 539 59.89 0.86 -45.80
N VAL A 540 58.63 0.41 -45.71
CA VAL A 540 57.46 1.12 -46.25
C VAL A 540 56.88 2.05 -45.18
N GLN A 541 56.44 3.24 -45.59
CA GLN A 541 55.77 4.20 -44.72
C GLN A 541 54.41 3.65 -44.27
N LEU A 542 54.23 3.54 -42.96
CA LEU A 542 53.00 3.17 -42.27
C LEU A 542 52.20 4.44 -41.96
N GLN A 543 50.91 4.45 -42.32
CA GLN A 543 49.96 5.46 -41.89
C GLN A 543 49.02 4.90 -40.82
N ILE A 544 49.02 5.49 -39.64
CA ILE A 544 48.08 5.16 -38.56
C ILE A 544 47.05 6.26 -38.52
N LYS A 545 45.84 5.94 -38.97
CA LYS A 545 44.71 6.86 -38.93
C LYS A 545 43.90 6.64 -37.68
N GLY A 546 43.34 7.72 -37.15
CA GLY A 546 42.43 7.62 -36.02
C GLY A 546 41.55 8.84 -35.87
N LEU A 547 40.61 8.72 -34.94
CA LEU A 547 39.60 9.70 -34.60
C LEU A 547 39.59 9.88 -33.08
N LEU A 548 39.59 11.13 -32.63
CA LEU A 548 39.36 11.51 -31.24
C LEU A 548 37.89 11.89 -31.03
N LEU A 549 37.28 11.35 -29.97
CA LEU A 549 35.93 11.69 -29.54
C LEU A 549 35.93 12.17 -28.06
N PRO A 550 35.16 13.23 -27.68
CA PRO A 550 34.38 14.10 -28.56
C PRO A 550 35.25 14.85 -29.57
N ARG A 551 34.62 15.43 -30.60
CA ARG A 551 35.35 16.15 -31.64
C ARG A 551 36.08 17.37 -31.05
N VAL A 552 37.41 17.34 -31.11
CA VAL A 552 38.31 18.43 -30.75
C VAL A 552 39.31 18.63 -31.88
N SER A 553 39.37 19.85 -32.41
CA SER A 553 40.39 20.26 -33.38
C SER A 553 41.64 20.80 -32.66
N GLY A 554 42.82 20.55 -33.22
CA GLY A 554 44.09 21.07 -32.69
C GLY A 554 44.71 20.26 -31.55
N ALA A 555 44.12 19.13 -31.16
CA ALA A 555 44.68 18.26 -30.12
C ALA A 555 45.98 17.62 -30.62
N GLN A 556 47.01 17.61 -29.78
CA GLN A 556 48.35 17.14 -30.18
C GLN A 556 48.43 15.62 -30.04
N VAL A 557 48.60 14.94 -31.17
CA VAL A 557 48.67 13.48 -31.29
C VAL A 557 50.11 13.06 -31.52
N THR A 558 50.60 12.12 -30.71
CA THR A 558 51.94 11.55 -30.82
C THR A 558 51.87 10.03 -30.90
N LEU A 559 52.68 9.43 -31.77
CA LEU A 559 52.85 7.99 -31.81
C LEU A 559 53.92 7.59 -30.79
N GLN A 560 53.66 6.56 -29.99
CA GLN A 560 54.64 5.99 -29.08
C GLN A 560 54.92 4.54 -29.43
N LYS A 561 56.20 4.16 -29.36
CA LYS A 561 56.68 2.79 -29.52
C LYS A 561 57.24 2.28 -28.21
N PHE A 562 56.97 1.02 -27.90
CA PHE A 562 57.53 0.37 -26.74
C PHE A 562 58.95 -0.15 -27.05
N VAL A 563 59.96 0.44 -26.42
CA VAL A 563 61.38 0.13 -26.64
C VAL A 563 62.06 -0.02 -25.28
N ALA A 564 62.77 -1.14 -25.08
CA ALA A 564 63.54 -1.40 -23.87
C ALA A 564 62.76 -1.18 -22.55
N GLY A 565 61.49 -1.62 -22.51
CA GLY A 565 60.64 -1.50 -21.32
C GLY A 565 59.99 -0.13 -21.10
N LYS A 566 60.17 0.83 -22.00
CA LYS A 566 59.59 2.18 -21.89
C LYS A 566 58.89 2.62 -23.17
N TRP A 567 57.91 3.49 -23.04
CA TRP A 567 57.24 4.14 -24.16
C TRP A 567 58.05 5.35 -24.63
N ALA A 568 58.49 5.34 -25.88
CA ALA A 568 59.21 6.43 -26.53
C ALA A 568 58.37 7.03 -27.65
N ASN A 569 58.33 8.36 -27.75
CA ASN A 569 57.70 9.05 -28.89
C ASN A 569 58.48 8.74 -30.18
N ILE A 570 57.77 8.48 -31.27
CA ILE A 570 58.36 8.22 -32.58
C ILE A 570 57.64 9.06 -33.66
N GLY A 571 58.42 9.65 -34.57
CA GLY A 571 57.90 10.59 -35.56
C GLY A 571 57.56 11.96 -34.98
N GLU A 572 57.09 12.86 -35.84
CA GLU A 572 56.57 14.17 -35.44
C GLU A 572 55.12 14.05 -34.96
N GLY A 573 54.75 14.89 -33.99
CA GLY A 573 53.37 15.01 -33.54
C GLY A 573 52.51 15.68 -34.61
N VAL A 574 51.24 15.30 -34.68
CA VAL A 574 50.26 15.91 -35.59
C VAL A 574 49.12 16.50 -34.78
N ALA A 575 48.53 17.59 -35.26
CA ALA A 575 47.29 18.12 -34.69
C ALA A 575 46.09 17.38 -35.31
N THR A 576 45.04 17.15 -34.52
CA THR A 576 43.76 16.70 -35.06
C THR A 576 43.15 17.78 -35.97
N ASP A 577 42.50 17.35 -37.05
CA ASP A 577 41.85 18.24 -38.01
C ASP A 577 40.49 18.79 -37.48
N LEU A 578 39.72 19.45 -38.34
CA LEU A 578 38.39 19.98 -37.99
C LEU A 578 37.35 18.88 -37.67
N ASN A 579 37.55 17.67 -38.18
CA ASN A 579 36.72 16.49 -37.91
C ASN A 579 37.26 15.64 -36.75
N SER A 580 38.36 16.06 -36.13
CA SER A 580 39.09 15.36 -35.06
C SER A 580 39.81 14.09 -35.51
N GLU A 581 40.03 13.98 -36.82
CA GLU A 581 40.79 12.92 -37.44
C GLU A 581 42.28 13.28 -37.42
N PHE A 582 43.13 12.26 -37.38
CA PHE A 582 44.57 12.41 -37.45
C PHE A 582 45.19 11.27 -38.25
N ILE A 583 46.33 11.56 -38.88
CA ILE A 583 47.15 10.58 -39.60
C ILE A 583 48.58 10.71 -39.12
N LEU A 584 49.09 9.67 -38.47
CA LEU A 584 50.48 9.57 -38.05
C LEU A 584 51.25 8.73 -39.06
N SER A 585 52.45 9.18 -39.45
CA SER A 585 53.31 8.46 -40.39
C SER A 585 54.58 7.97 -39.69
N THR A 586 54.96 6.71 -39.87
CA THR A 586 56.23 6.15 -39.38
C THR A 586 56.77 5.08 -40.33
N THR A 587 58.06 4.76 -40.24
CA THR A 587 58.68 3.70 -41.06
C THR A 587 59.49 2.77 -40.18
N GLU A 588 59.25 1.47 -40.31
CA GLU A 588 59.96 0.43 -39.55
C GLU A 588 60.99 -0.28 -40.44
N ALA A 589 62.28 -0.05 -40.14
CA ALA A 589 63.39 -0.60 -40.95
C ALA A 589 63.69 -2.08 -40.66
N LYS A 590 63.33 -2.58 -39.47
CA LYS A 590 63.63 -3.95 -39.05
C LYS A 590 62.37 -4.81 -39.05
N ARG A 591 62.51 -6.05 -39.53
CA ARG A 591 61.47 -7.08 -39.42
C ARG A 591 61.22 -7.44 -37.95
N GLY A 592 59.99 -7.78 -37.60
CA GLY A 592 59.60 -8.18 -36.25
C GLY A 592 58.23 -7.67 -35.86
N VAL A 593 57.86 -7.84 -34.59
CA VAL A 593 56.61 -7.30 -34.03
C VAL A 593 56.94 -6.03 -33.26
N VAL A 594 56.26 -4.94 -33.61
CA VAL A 594 56.41 -3.66 -32.92
C VAL A 594 55.15 -3.34 -32.16
N LYS A 595 55.29 -3.06 -30.86
CA LYS A 595 54.20 -2.61 -29.99
C LYS A 595 54.15 -1.09 -29.98
N MET A 596 52.98 -0.53 -30.28
CA MET A 596 52.74 0.91 -30.40
C MET A 596 51.48 1.32 -29.62
N ARG A 597 51.37 2.62 -29.33
CA ARG A 597 50.14 3.27 -28.86
C ARG A 597 50.11 4.71 -29.35
N VAL A 598 48.92 5.28 -29.44
CA VAL A 598 48.74 6.71 -29.73
C VAL A 598 48.51 7.45 -28.42
N ARG A 599 49.20 8.58 -28.22
CA ARG A 599 49.03 9.46 -27.06
C ARG A 599 48.55 10.82 -27.54
N ILE A 600 47.43 11.29 -26.99
CA ILE A 600 46.83 12.58 -27.35
C ILE A 600 46.86 13.50 -26.14
N ALA A 601 47.39 14.72 -26.32
CA ALA A 601 47.32 15.80 -25.36
C ALA A 601 46.31 16.85 -25.83
N ASN A 602 45.32 17.13 -24.98
CA ASN A 602 44.29 18.14 -25.19
C ASN A 602 44.21 19.05 -23.95
N GLY A 603 44.91 20.19 -24.00
CA GLY A 603 45.08 21.05 -22.83
C GLY A 603 45.75 20.30 -21.67
N PRO A 604 45.17 20.31 -20.44
CA PRO A 604 45.74 19.60 -19.29
C PRO A 604 45.50 18.08 -19.32
N GLN A 605 44.60 17.58 -20.18
CA GLN A 605 44.29 16.17 -20.25
C GLN A 605 45.21 15.45 -21.24
N THR A 606 45.75 14.31 -20.83
CA THR A 606 46.50 13.42 -21.71
C THR A 606 45.93 12.03 -21.65
N ILE A 607 45.58 11.48 -22.81
CA ILE A 607 45.02 10.13 -22.94
C ILE A 607 45.87 9.27 -23.85
N SER A 608 45.78 7.95 -23.70
CA SER A 608 46.48 6.99 -24.56
C SER A 608 45.48 5.98 -25.11
N SER A 609 45.68 5.55 -26.37
CA SER A 609 44.94 4.44 -26.94
C SER A 609 45.29 3.13 -26.24
N SER A 610 44.50 2.10 -26.48
CA SER A 610 44.95 0.73 -26.24
C SER A 610 46.25 0.45 -26.99
N GLU A 611 47.06 -0.46 -26.45
CA GLU A 611 48.28 -0.94 -27.10
C GLU A 611 47.91 -1.78 -28.32
N PHE A 612 48.58 -1.56 -29.44
CA PHE A 612 48.43 -2.39 -30.63
C PHE A 612 49.80 -2.86 -31.13
N SER A 613 49.81 -3.97 -31.86
CA SER A 613 51.04 -4.55 -32.40
C SER A 613 50.97 -4.63 -33.91
N ILE A 614 52.07 -4.31 -34.57
CA ILE A 614 52.21 -4.35 -36.02
C ILE A 614 53.30 -5.35 -36.36
N VAL A 615 52.99 -6.29 -37.26
CA VAL A 615 53.96 -7.24 -37.79
C VAL A 615 54.68 -6.62 -38.99
N VAL A 616 55.98 -6.39 -38.87
CA VAL A 616 56.84 -5.85 -39.93
C VAL A 616 57.55 -7.01 -40.64
N ARG A 617 57.26 -7.20 -41.94
CA ARG A 617 57.73 -8.33 -42.76
C ARG A 617 58.84 -8.01 -43.75
#